data_AF-A0A7X8XA45-F1
#
_entry.id   AF-A0A7X8XA45-F1
#
_cell.length_a   1.000
_cell.length_b   1.000
_cell.length_c   1.000
_cell.angle_alpha   90.00
_cell.angle_beta   90.00
_cell.angle_gamma   90.00
#
_symmetry.space_group_name_H-M   'P 1'
#
loop_
_entity.id
_entity.type
_entity.pdbx_description
1 polymer ?
#
loop_
_entity_poly.entity_id
_entity_poly.type
_entity_poly.pdbx_seq_one_letter_code
_entity_poly.pdbx_strand_id
1 'polypeptide(L)'
;MIIPHNKHRGVPFWAWNGKLEEQELRAQIRSMKKMGFGGFFMHSRVGLDTPYLSEEWFRMIEVCIDEARRQKMGAWLYDEDRWPSGAAGGLVTKDEKYRIRFLEFNTVQSIPKPVGKGLQAAFIIELDSGLLVSYRPYQASDKLRENEQILLFQEKTGSPQSWFNDQTYLDTLNPEAVEQFVQVTHEEYRKRFSSTFGNLVPGIFTDEPNFISHVPGNTLPWTGKLPAAFRKKYGYAIE
;
A
#
# COMPACT_ATOMS: atom_id res chain seq x y z
N MET A 1 -10.74 23.48 -36.99
CA MET A 1 -10.95 22.70 -35.75
C MET A 1 -9.58 22.39 -35.16
N ILE A 2 -9.26 22.90 -33.96
CA ILE A 2 -7.96 22.69 -33.32
C ILE A 2 -7.95 21.26 -32.77
N ILE A 3 -6.97 20.45 -33.17
CA ILE A 3 -6.76 19.10 -32.63
C ILE A 3 -5.72 19.22 -31.52
N PRO A 4 -6.09 19.13 -30.22
CA PRO A 4 -5.14 19.32 -29.14
C PRO A 4 -4.11 18.19 -29.10
N HIS A 5 -2.88 18.57 -28.70
CA HIS A 5 -1.79 17.61 -28.43
C HIS A 5 -2.18 16.64 -27.30
N ASN A 6 -1.64 15.42 -27.31
CA ASN A 6 -2.00 14.37 -26.33
C ASN A 6 -1.86 14.78 -24.87
N LYS A 7 -0.88 15.64 -24.56
CA LYS A 7 -0.66 16.19 -23.21
C LYS A 7 -1.84 16.98 -22.63
N HIS A 8 -2.82 17.35 -23.46
CA HIS A 8 -4.03 18.07 -23.07
C HIS A 8 -5.31 17.21 -23.18
N ARG A 9 -5.16 15.91 -23.44
CA ARG A 9 -6.27 14.96 -23.58
C ARG A 9 -6.37 14.10 -22.34
N GLY A 10 -7.57 13.59 -22.08
CA GLY A 10 -7.79 12.64 -20.98
C GLY A 10 -6.95 11.37 -21.13
N VAL A 11 -6.60 10.80 -19.98
CA VAL A 11 -5.88 9.53 -19.83
C VAL A 11 -6.67 8.71 -18.80
N PRO A 12 -7.60 7.85 -19.22
CA PRO A 12 -8.43 7.10 -18.28
C PRO A 12 -7.65 5.96 -17.61
N PHE A 13 -8.10 5.57 -16.42
CA PHE A 13 -7.76 4.27 -15.86
C PHE A 13 -8.46 3.18 -16.68
N TRP A 14 -7.66 2.31 -17.27
CA TRP A 14 -8.13 1.18 -18.06
C TRP A 14 -8.02 -0.08 -17.21
N ALA A 15 -9.17 -0.54 -16.75
CA ALA A 15 -9.30 -1.72 -15.89
C ALA A 15 -8.93 -3.00 -16.66
N TRP A 16 -7.76 -3.55 -16.33
CA TRP A 16 -7.33 -4.88 -16.73
C TRP A 16 -7.93 -5.90 -15.76
N ASN A 17 -8.77 -6.78 -16.31
CA ASN A 17 -9.41 -7.88 -15.61
C ASN A 17 -9.49 -9.10 -16.55
N GLY A 18 -9.83 -10.26 -15.99
CA GLY A 18 -9.83 -11.52 -16.72
C GLY A 18 -8.45 -11.89 -17.26
N LYS A 19 -8.47 -12.75 -18.28
CA LYS A 19 -7.27 -13.10 -19.04
C LYS A 19 -6.94 -11.98 -20.02
N LEU A 20 -5.71 -11.49 -19.99
CA LEU A 20 -5.27 -10.46 -20.91
C LEU A 20 -4.93 -11.08 -22.26
N GLU A 21 -5.62 -10.63 -23.31
CA GLU A 21 -5.46 -11.13 -24.67
C GLU A 21 -4.98 -10.02 -25.61
N GLU A 22 -3.90 -10.25 -26.33
CA GLU A 22 -3.25 -9.24 -27.17
C GLU A 22 -4.21 -8.57 -28.17
N GLN A 23 -5.06 -9.35 -28.85
CA GLN A 23 -5.97 -8.81 -29.86
C GLN A 23 -6.98 -7.84 -29.23
N GLU A 24 -7.51 -8.20 -28.06
CA GLU A 24 -8.46 -7.38 -27.32
C GLU A 24 -7.80 -6.10 -26.79
N LEU A 25 -6.61 -6.21 -26.19
CA LEU A 25 -5.86 -5.05 -25.70
C LEU A 25 -5.60 -4.02 -26.82
N ARG A 26 -5.16 -4.50 -28.00
CA ARG A 26 -4.93 -3.62 -29.16
C ARG A 26 -6.23 -3.00 -29.67
N ALA A 27 -7.33 -3.75 -29.71
CA ALA A 27 -8.63 -3.26 -30.12
C ALA A 27 -9.13 -2.15 -29.18
N GLN A 28 -9.03 -2.36 -27.87
CA GLN A 28 -9.43 -1.39 -26.84
C GLN A 28 -8.61 -0.09 -26.93
N ILE A 29 -7.29 -0.18 -27.16
CA ILE A 29 -6.43 1.00 -27.37
C ILE A 29 -6.87 1.82 -28.58
N ARG A 30 -7.20 1.16 -29.70
CA ARG A 30 -7.73 1.83 -30.90
C ARG A 30 -9.09 2.47 -30.64
N SER A 31 -9.94 1.85 -29.84
CA SER A 31 -11.21 2.43 -29.40
C SER A 31 -11.00 3.69 -28.57
N MET A 32 -10.09 3.65 -27.58
CA MET A 32 -9.71 4.84 -26.80
C MET A 32 -9.16 5.96 -27.70
N LYS A 33 -8.38 5.63 -28.74
CA LYS A 33 -7.92 6.61 -29.73
C LYS A 33 -9.07 7.26 -30.48
N LYS A 34 -10.04 6.48 -30.96
CA LYS A 34 -11.24 6.96 -31.67
C LYS A 34 -12.08 7.90 -30.79
N MET A 35 -12.16 7.61 -29.49
CA MET A 35 -12.83 8.46 -28.49
C MET A 35 -12.08 9.77 -28.19
N GLY A 36 -10.85 9.90 -28.66
CA GLY A 36 -10.07 11.12 -28.55
C GLY A 36 -9.13 11.19 -27.34
N PHE A 37 -8.90 10.10 -26.61
CA PHE A 37 -7.95 10.07 -25.49
C PHE A 37 -6.49 10.25 -25.94
N GLY A 38 -5.66 10.76 -25.03
CA GLY A 38 -4.22 10.99 -25.26
C GLY A 38 -3.33 9.83 -24.80
N GLY A 39 -3.89 8.93 -23.99
CA GLY A 39 -3.20 7.80 -23.39
C GLY A 39 -4.16 6.94 -22.58
N PHE A 40 -3.62 6.03 -21.78
CA PHE A 40 -4.35 5.16 -20.85
C PHE A 40 -3.42 4.70 -19.72
N PHE A 41 -3.97 4.42 -18.53
CA PHE A 41 -3.26 3.72 -17.45
C PHE A 41 -3.62 2.24 -17.47
N MET A 42 -2.64 1.36 -17.64
CA MET A 42 -2.84 -0.10 -17.56
C MET A 42 -2.97 -0.47 -16.08
N HIS A 43 -4.22 -0.60 -15.60
CA HIS A 43 -4.53 -0.74 -14.18
C HIS A 43 -5.13 -2.12 -13.89
N SER A 44 -4.42 -2.97 -13.13
CA SER A 44 -5.00 -4.22 -12.64
C SER A 44 -6.26 -3.95 -11.81
N ARG A 45 -7.31 -4.74 -12.00
CA ARG A 45 -8.55 -4.68 -11.22
C ARG A 45 -9.03 -6.07 -10.81
N VAL A 46 -10.01 -6.08 -9.91
CA VAL A 46 -10.67 -7.30 -9.41
C VAL A 46 -11.08 -8.20 -10.59
N GLY A 47 -10.75 -9.48 -10.48
CA GLY A 47 -11.02 -10.48 -11.51
C GLY A 47 -9.89 -10.69 -12.52
N LEU A 48 -8.71 -10.07 -12.33
CA LEU A 48 -7.52 -10.36 -13.14
C LEU A 48 -7.11 -11.84 -13.02
N ASP A 49 -6.94 -12.50 -14.17
CA ASP A 49 -6.51 -13.90 -14.28
C ASP A 49 -5.04 -14.00 -14.73
N THR A 50 -4.53 -13.02 -15.47
CA THR A 50 -3.10 -12.93 -15.80
C THR A 50 -2.30 -12.55 -14.53
N PRO A 51 -1.36 -13.38 -14.05
CA PRO A 51 -0.67 -13.09 -12.79
C PRO A 51 0.16 -11.79 -12.86
N TYR A 52 -0.03 -10.91 -11.87
CA TYR A 52 0.66 -9.62 -11.76
C TYR A 52 2.18 -9.80 -11.76
N LEU A 53 2.89 -8.98 -12.55
CA LEU A 53 4.35 -9.01 -12.77
C LEU A 53 4.93 -10.36 -13.25
N SER A 54 4.09 -11.25 -13.81
CA SER A 54 4.58 -12.40 -14.55
C SER A 54 5.18 -12.01 -15.91
N GLU A 55 5.89 -12.93 -16.55
CA GLU A 55 6.36 -12.74 -17.93
C GLU A 55 5.19 -12.52 -18.91
N GLU A 56 4.04 -13.14 -18.66
CA GLU A 56 2.84 -12.88 -19.47
C GLU A 56 2.31 -11.46 -19.25
N TRP A 57 2.27 -10.97 -18.01
CA TRP A 57 1.93 -9.59 -17.70
C TRP A 57 2.83 -8.61 -18.46
N PHE A 58 4.15 -8.81 -18.39
CA PHE A 58 5.10 -7.93 -19.08
C PHE A 58 4.99 -8.01 -20.61
N ARG A 59 4.69 -9.19 -21.17
CA ARG A 59 4.36 -9.32 -22.60
C ARG A 59 3.14 -8.48 -22.99
N MET A 60 2.10 -8.45 -22.15
CA MET A 60 0.91 -7.62 -22.41
C MET A 60 1.18 -6.13 -22.27
N ILE A 61 2.04 -5.72 -21.34
CA ILE A 61 2.54 -4.35 -21.24
C ILE A 61 3.29 -3.96 -22.54
N GLU A 62 4.19 -4.81 -23.03
CA GLU A 62 4.93 -4.56 -24.28
C GLU A 62 3.99 -4.40 -25.48
N VAL A 63 2.99 -5.28 -25.61
CA VAL A 63 1.94 -5.19 -26.63
C VAL A 63 1.24 -3.83 -26.60
N CYS A 64 0.91 -3.34 -25.40
CA CYS A 64 0.22 -2.07 -25.24
C CYS A 64 1.11 -0.86 -25.54
N ILE A 65 2.39 -0.90 -25.13
CA ILE A 65 3.39 0.12 -25.48
C ILE A 65 3.58 0.18 -27.00
N ASP A 66 3.67 -0.99 -27.65
CA ASP A 66 3.80 -1.09 -29.10
C ASP A 66 2.56 -0.53 -29.84
N GLU A 67 1.34 -0.84 -29.38
CA GLU A 67 0.14 -0.25 -29.96
C GLU A 67 0.04 1.26 -29.69
N ALA A 68 0.39 1.72 -28.48
CA ALA A 68 0.42 3.14 -28.16
C ALA A 68 1.37 3.92 -29.07
N ARG A 69 2.51 3.33 -29.45
CA ARG A 69 3.42 3.89 -30.45
C ARG A 69 2.73 4.08 -31.80
N ARG A 70 2.02 3.07 -32.30
CA ARG A 70 1.28 3.15 -33.58
C ARG A 70 0.16 4.19 -33.54
N GLN A 71 -0.56 4.27 -32.42
CA GLN A 71 -1.67 5.20 -32.24
C GLN A 71 -1.23 6.62 -31.83
N LYS A 72 0.07 6.82 -31.59
CA LYS A 72 0.63 8.05 -31.01
C LYS A 72 -0.15 8.42 -29.74
N MET A 73 -0.07 7.57 -28.72
CA MET A 73 -0.69 7.72 -27.39
C MET A 73 0.34 7.42 -26.30
N GLY A 74 0.10 7.89 -25.07
CA GLY A 74 0.89 7.50 -23.90
C GLY A 74 0.38 6.21 -23.25
N ALA A 75 1.26 5.25 -22.99
CA ALA A 75 0.98 4.02 -22.26
C ALA A 75 1.48 4.16 -20.81
N TRP A 76 0.61 4.63 -19.92
CA TRP A 76 0.97 4.87 -18.53
C TRP A 76 0.89 3.58 -17.70
N LEU A 77 1.87 3.38 -16.84
CA LEU A 77 1.94 2.22 -15.95
C LEU A 77 1.22 2.52 -14.64
N TYR A 78 0.81 1.47 -13.95
CA TYR A 78 0.30 1.48 -12.59
C TYR A 78 1.15 0.51 -11.77
N ASP A 79 1.59 0.92 -10.58
CA ASP A 79 2.62 0.21 -9.81
C ASP A 79 2.09 -0.94 -8.92
N GLU A 80 0.80 -1.24 -8.98
CA GLU A 80 0.15 -2.17 -8.06
C GLU A 80 -0.89 -3.11 -8.72
N ASP A 81 -1.09 -4.26 -8.10
CA ASP A 81 -2.25 -5.12 -8.32
C ASP A 81 -3.46 -4.58 -7.53
N ARG A 82 -4.39 -3.94 -8.25
CA ARG A 82 -5.58 -3.24 -7.71
C ARG A 82 -5.20 -1.92 -7.04
N TRP A 83 -5.51 -1.76 -5.77
CA TRP A 83 -5.35 -0.55 -4.96
C TRP A 83 -5.31 -0.99 -3.49
N PRO A 84 -4.62 -0.29 -2.57
CA PRO A 84 -3.69 0.81 -2.80
C PRO A 84 -2.28 0.32 -3.09
N SER A 85 -1.45 1.21 -3.65
CA SER A 85 -0.04 0.93 -3.92
C SER A 85 0.74 0.63 -2.64
N GLY A 86 1.55 -0.41 -2.67
CA GLY A 86 2.52 -0.76 -1.63
C GLY A 86 2.73 -2.27 -1.46
N ALA A 87 1.73 -3.11 -1.77
CA ALA A 87 1.83 -4.56 -1.59
C ALA A 87 2.53 -5.28 -2.76
N ALA A 88 2.55 -4.69 -3.95
CA ALA A 88 2.98 -5.31 -5.22
C ALA A 88 2.30 -6.67 -5.46
N GLY A 89 0.98 -6.74 -5.37
CA GLY A 89 0.20 -7.97 -5.45
C GLY A 89 0.54 -8.98 -4.35
N GLY A 90 1.00 -8.47 -3.20
CA GLY A 90 1.46 -9.26 -2.07
C GLY A 90 2.90 -9.75 -2.17
N LEU A 91 3.58 -9.60 -3.31
CA LEU A 91 4.91 -10.18 -3.57
C LEU A 91 5.97 -9.75 -2.55
N VAL A 92 5.93 -8.50 -2.09
CA VAL A 92 6.86 -7.98 -1.07
C VAL A 92 6.48 -8.49 0.32
N THR A 93 5.18 -8.45 0.62
CA THR A 93 4.63 -8.75 1.96
C THR A 93 4.47 -10.24 2.26
N LYS A 94 4.83 -11.12 1.31
CA LYS A 94 5.10 -12.54 1.58
C LYS A 94 6.19 -12.70 2.64
N ASP A 95 7.15 -11.78 2.68
CA ASP A 95 8.11 -11.67 3.76
C ASP A 95 7.50 -10.87 4.92
N GLU A 96 7.35 -11.52 6.07
CA GLU A 96 6.68 -10.95 7.25
C GLU A 96 7.37 -9.69 7.78
N LYS A 97 8.66 -9.48 7.49
CA LYS A 97 9.37 -8.27 7.94
C LYS A 97 8.89 -6.99 7.25
N TYR A 98 8.26 -7.10 6.08
CA TYR A 98 7.77 -5.96 5.29
C TYR A 98 6.26 -5.74 5.42
N ARG A 99 5.56 -6.62 6.12
CA ARG A 99 4.12 -6.47 6.39
C ARG A 99 3.87 -5.25 7.25
N ILE A 100 2.76 -4.56 6.97
CA ILE A 100 2.27 -3.43 7.76
C ILE A 100 2.28 -3.77 9.25
N ARG A 101 2.72 -2.81 10.05
CA ARG A 101 2.67 -2.84 11.50
C ARG A 101 1.78 -1.71 12.00
N PHE A 102 1.14 -1.92 13.13
CA PHE A 102 0.27 -0.93 13.75
C PHE A 102 0.24 -1.13 15.25
N LEU A 103 -0.04 -0.06 15.98
CA LEU A 103 -0.36 -0.14 17.39
C LEU A 103 -1.86 -0.32 17.53
N GLU A 104 -2.28 -1.45 18.06
CA GLU A 104 -3.64 -1.65 18.54
C GLU A 104 -3.75 -1.14 19.98
N PHE A 105 -4.77 -0.34 20.27
CA PHE A 105 -5.02 0.14 21.63
C PHE A 105 -6.40 -0.24 22.15
N ASN A 106 -6.44 -0.74 23.38
CA ASN A 106 -7.67 -1.18 24.02
C ASN A 106 -7.65 -0.89 25.53
N THR A 107 -8.83 -0.64 26.10
CA THR A 107 -9.01 -0.54 27.55
C THR A 107 -9.29 -1.92 28.15
N VAL A 108 -8.54 -2.31 29.17
CA VAL A 108 -8.68 -3.59 29.88
C VAL A 108 -8.71 -3.38 31.40
N GLN A 109 -9.33 -4.32 32.12
CA GLN A 109 -9.39 -4.30 33.59
C GLN A 109 -8.18 -4.97 34.27
N SER A 110 -7.39 -5.72 33.50
CA SER A 110 -6.11 -6.27 33.94
C SER A 110 -5.24 -6.59 32.73
N ILE A 111 -3.92 -6.59 32.91
CA ILE A 111 -2.99 -7.04 31.86
C ILE A 111 -3.20 -8.54 31.60
N PRO A 112 -3.51 -8.95 30.36
CA PRO A 112 -3.62 -10.37 30.02
C PRO A 112 -2.35 -11.14 30.35
N LYS A 113 -2.50 -12.35 30.90
CA LYS A 113 -1.39 -13.27 31.17
C LYS A 113 -1.49 -14.50 30.24
N PRO A 114 -0.42 -14.87 29.53
CA PRO A 114 0.89 -14.21 29.49
C PRO A 114 0.81 -12.83 28.81
N VAL A 115 1.73 -11.92 29.17
CA VAL A 115 1.85 -10.63 28.49
C VAL A 115 2.15 -10.92 27.03
N GLY A 116 1.25 -10.49 26.14
CA GLY A 116 1.40 -10.71 24.71
C GLY A 116 2.71 -10.13 24.18
N LYS A 117 3.33 -10.84 23.21
CA LYS A 117 4.44 -10.27 22.44
C LYS A 117 3.97 -8.96 21.79
N GLY A 118 4.81 -7.93 21.82
CA GLY A 118 4.52 -6.63 21.21
C GLY A 118 3.85 -5.61 22.11
N LEU A 119 3.67 -5.85 23.41
CA LEU A 119 3.28 -4.78 24.35
C LEU A 119 4.31 -3.63 24.27
N GLN A 120 3.87 -2.45 23.83
CA GLN A 120 4.71 -1.25 23.73
C GLN A 120 4.52 -0.35 24.95
N ALA A 121 3.28 -0.18 25.41
CA ALA A 121 2.99 0.65 26.57
C ALA A 121 1.69 0.22 27.26
N ALA A 122 1.60 0.54 28.56
CA ALA A 122 0.38 0.39 29.35
C ALA A 122 0.26 1.57 30.31
N PHE A 123 -0.92 2.19 30.33
CA PHE A 123 -1.22 3.31 31.22
C PHE A 123 -2.46 2.99 32.02
N ILE A 124 -2.46 3.30 33.31
CA ILE A 124 -3.70 3.37 34.07
C ILE A 124 -4.33 4.73 33.78
N ILE A 125 -5.56 4.71 33.30
CA ILE A 125 -6.32 5.88 32.88
C ILE A 125 -7.62 5.99 33.66
N GLU A 126 -8.12 7.22 33.75
CA GLU A 126 -9.49 7.53 34.17
C GLU A 126 -10.17 8.26 33.02
N LEU A 127 -11.42 7.87 32.73
CA LEU A 127 -12.24 8.49 31.71
C LEU A 127 -13.46 9.14 32.35
N ASP A 128 -13.77 10.38 31.96
CA ASP A 128 -15.07 11.01 32.22
C ASP A 128 -15.80 11.18 30.90
N SER A 129 -16.98 10.55 30.77
CA SER A 129 -17.82 10.67 29.57
C SER A 129 -17.08 10.36 28.25
N GLY A 130 -16.11 9.43 28.31
CA GLY A 130 -15.28 9.02 27.17
C GLY A 130 -14.03 9.88 26.93
N LEU A 131 -13.80 10.92 27.73
CA LEU A 131 -12.63 11.78 27.65
C LEU A 131 -11.58 11.39 28.68
N LEU A 132 -10.31 11.39 28.29
CA LEU A 132 -9.20 11.13 29.19
C LEU A 132 -9.03 12.28 30.19
N VAL A 133 -9.23 12.01 31.48
CA VAL A 133 -9.09 13.02 32.56
C VAL A 133 -7.78 12.86 33.33
N SER A 134 -7.28 11.64 33.49
CA SER A 134 -5.99 11.38 34.14
C SER A 134 -5.33 10.12 33.59
N TYR A 135 -4.00 10.08 33.64
CA TYR A 135 -3.23 8.89 33.27
C TYR A 135 -1.94 8.76 34.11
N ARG A 136 -1.45 7.53 34.27
CA ARG A 136 -0.10 7.23 34.77
C ARG A 136 0.44 5.94 34.14
N PRO A 137 1.76 5.78 34.00
CA PRO A 137 2.34 4.51 33.55
C PRO A 137 1.93 3.36 34.46
N TYR A 138 1.55 2.22 33.89
CA TYR A 138 1.24 1.00 34.65
C TYR A 138 2.52 0.35 35.19
N GLN A 139 2.49 -0.06 36.45
CA GLN A 139 3.49 -0.90 37.09
C GLN A 139 2.87 -2.23 37.52
N ALA A 140 3.66 -3.31 37.50
CA ALA A 140 3.16 -4.65 37.85
C ALA A 140 2.58 -4.77 39.28
N SER A 141 2.99 -3.88 40.18
CA SER A 141 2.50 -3.77 41.56
C SER A 141 1.23 -2.92 41.71
N ASP A 142 0.79 -2.23 40.66
CA ASP A 142 -0.35 -1.32 40.75
C ASP A 142 -1.67 -2.07 40.96
N LYS A 143 -2.55 -1.42 41.72
CA LYS A 143 -3.96 -1.82 41.88
C LYS A 143 -4.84 -0.70 41.32
N LEU A 144 -5.81 -1.08 40.50
CA LEU A 144 -6.78 -0.14 39.94
C LEU A 144 -7.73 0.36 41.04
N ARG A 145 -8.07 1.64 40.98
CA ARG A 145 -9.20 2.23 41.70
C ARG A 145 -10.50 1.94 40.93
N GLU A 146 -11.66 2.18 41.58
CA GLU A 146 -12.98 1.83 41.04
C GLU A 146 -13.27 2.42 39.64
N ASN A 147 -12.80 3.63 39.35
CA ASN A 147 -13.01 4.32 38.06
C ASN A 147 -11.82 4.21 37.09
N GLU A 148 -10.81 3.41 37.43
CA GLU A 148 -9.59 3.29 36.63
C GLU A 148 -9.63 2.08 35.70
N GLN A 149 -8.99 2.23 34.55
CA GLN A 149 -8.82 1.18 33.55
C GLN A 149 -7.38 1.18 33.06
N ILE A 150 -6.94 0.11 32.40
CA ILE A 150 -5.64 0.08 31.75
C ILE A 150 -5.82 0.31 30.25
N LEU A 151 -5.26 1.39 29.73
CA LEU A 151 -5.09 1.61 28.30
C LEU A 151 -3.81 0.89 27.84
N LEU A 152 -3.99 -0.14 27.03
CA LEU A 152 -2.93 -1.01 26.54
C LEU A 152 -2.60 -0.67 25.10
N PHE A 153 -1.32 -0.54 24.75
CA PHE A 153 -0.84 -0.38 23.38
C PHE A 153 0.00 -1.58 22.98
N GLN A 154 -0.47 -2.34 21.99
CA GLN A 154 0.20 -3.53 21.48
C GLN A 154 0.54 -3.36 20.00
N GLU A 155 1.80 -3.57 19.66
CA GLU A 155 2.21 -3.74 18.28
C GLU A 155 1.61 -5.03 17.71
N LYS A 156 1.00 -4.91 16.55
CA LYS A 156 0.50 -6.00 15.73
C LYS A 156 1.06 -5.87 14.32
N THR A 157 1.15 -7.01 13.64
CA THR A 157 1.44 -7.09 12.22
C THR A 157 0.14 -7.39 11.48
N GLY A 158 0.01 -6.90 10.24
CA GLY A 158 -1.11 -7.22 9.38
C GLY A 158 -1.34 -8.73 9.26
N SER A 159 -2.62 -9.10 9.19
CA SER A 159 -3.04 -10.46 8.86
C SER A 159 -3.31 -10.60 7.36
N PRO A 160 -3.10 -11.79 6.77
CA PRO A 160 -3.45 -12.10 5.39
C PRO A 160 -4.88 -11.71 4.99
N GLN A 161 -5.03 -11.11 3.82
CA GLN A 161 -6.32 -10.74 3.23
C GLN A 161 -6.33 -11.06 1.74
N SER A 162 -7.46 -11.55 1.24
CA SER A 162 -7.67 -11.84 -0.19
C SER A 162 -7.49 -10.60 -1.08
N TRP A 163 -7.70 -9.41 -0.51
CA TRP A 163 -7.46 -8.14 -1.18
C TRP A 163 -6.00 -7.99 -1.65
N PHE A 164 -5.04 -8.53 -0.88
CA PHE A 164 -3.60 -8.52 -1.17
C PHE A 164 -3.08 -9.91 -1.56
N ASN A 165 -3.89 -10.72 -2.25
CA ASN A 165 -3.53 -12.08 -2.69
C ASN A 165 -3.05 -12.98 -1.53
N ASP A 166 -3.85 -13.00 -0.46
CA ASP A 166 -3.59 -13.75 0.78
C ASP A 166 -2.29 -13.33 1.49
N GLN A 167 -1.86 -12.09 1.26
CA GLN A 167 -0.79 -11.40 1.98
C GLN A 167 -1.37 -10.15 2.66
N THR A 168 -0.55 -9.14 2.94
CA THR A 168 -0.98 -7.94 3.65
C THR A 168 -0.60 -6.68 2.91
N TYR A 169 -0.98 -5.53 3.46
CA TYR A 169 -0.39 -4.27 3.03
C TYR A 169 1.05 -4.12 3.55
N LEU A 170 1.81 -3.21 2.95
CA LEU A 170 3.22 -2.92 3.26
C LEU A 170 3.37 -2.04 4.49
N ASP A 171 4.45 -2.23 5.24
CA ASP A 171 4.92 -1.23 6.20
C ASP A 171 5.57 -0.05 5.44
N THR A 172 4.75 0.91 5.05
CA THR A 172 5.19 2.13 4.33
C THR A 172 6.07 3.05 5.19
N LEU A 173 6.12 2.82 6.51
CA LEU A 173 7.01 3.53 7.44
C LEU A 173 8.39 2.87 7.58
N ASN A 174 8.59 1.68 6.99
CA ASN A 174 9.86 0.99 6.93
C ASN A 174 10.56 1.24 5.59
N PRO A 175 11.69 2.00 5.56
CA PRO A 175 12.41 2.30 4.31
C PRO A 175 12.86 1.06 3.53
N GLU A 176 13.20 -0.04 4.22
CA GLU A 176 13.61 -1.29 3.56
C GLU A 176 12.42 -1.95 2.86
N ALA A 177 11.22 -1.86 3.44
CA ALA A 177 10.01 -2.39 2.82
C ALA A 177 9.65 -1.59 1.54
N VAL A 178 9.73 -0.26 1.63
CA VAL A 178 9.50 0.64 0.47
C VAL A 178 10.56 0.41 -0.61
N GLU A 179 11.82 0.23 -0.25
CA GLU A 179 12.88 -0.10 -1.20
C GLU A 179 12.58 -1.43 -1.91
N GLN A 180 12.15 -2.47 -1.19
CA GLN A 180 11.76 -3.73 -1.82
C GLN A 180 10.55 -3.59 -2.74
N PHE A 181 9.56 -2.76 -2.39
CA PHE A 181 8.46 -2.45 -3.30
C PHE A 181 8.95 -1.84 -4.61
N VAL A 182 9.86 -0.85 -4.55
CA VAL A 182 10.48 -0.25 -5.73
C VAL A 182 11.27 -1.29 -6.55
N GLN A 183 12.02 -2.18 -5.89
CA GLN A 183 12.78 -3.24 -6.55
C GLN A 183 11.89 -4.25 -7.28
N VAL A 184 10.78 -4.67 -6.67
CA VAL A 184 9.87 -5.66 -7.26
C VAL A 184 9.03 -5.06 -8.38
N THR A 185 8.69 -3.76 -8.31
CA THR A 185 7.80 -3.10 -9.27
C THR A 185 8.58 -2.23 -10.26
N HIS A 186 8.95 -1.03 -9.85
CA HIS A 186 9.51 0.04 -10.67
C HIS A 186 10.80 -0.39 -11.38
N GLU A 187 11.68 -1.10 -10.67
CA GLU A 187 12.93 -1.60 -11.26
C GLU A 187 12.69 -2.69 -12.30
N GLU A 188 11.69 -3.56 -12.14
CA GLU A 188 11.33 -4.56 -13.15
C GLU A 188 10.76 -3.91 -14.43
N TYR A 189 9.92 -2.88 -14.28
CA TYR A 189 9.48 -2.06 -15.41
C TYR A 189 10.64 -1.32 -16.07
N ARG A 190 11.55 -0.73 -15.28
CA ARG A 190 12.73 0.00 -15.79
C ARG A 190 13.66 -0.92 -16.57
N LYS A 191 13.96 -2.12 -16.05
CA LYS A 191 14.80 -3.12 -16.72
C LYS A 191 14.27 -3.47 -18.11
N ARG A 192 12.95 -3.60 -18.26
CA ARG A 192 12.31 -4.02 -19.53
C ARG A 192 12.04 -2.86 -20.49
N PHE A 193 11.64 -1.70 -19.98
CA PHE A 193 11.04 -0.63 -20.80
C PHE A 193 11.75 0.73 -20.68
N SER A 194 12.93 0.80 -20.07
CA SER A 194 13.68 2.06 -19.88
C SER A 194 13.82 2.92 -21.14
N SER A 195 14.01 2.32 -22.32
CA SER A 195 14.12 3.04 -23.60
C SER A 195 12.85 3.79 -24.02
N THR A 196 11.72 3.49 -23.38
CA THR A 196 10.41 4.09 -23.67
C THR A 196 10.00 5.17 -22.67
N PHE A 197 10.71 5.27 -21.54
CA PHE A 197 10.38 6.17 -20.44
C PHE A 197 10.57 7.64 -20.83
N GLY A 198 9.69 8.51 -20.32
CA GLY A 198 9.69 9.95 -20.62
C GLY A 198 9.14 10.30 -22.01
N ASN A 199 8.74 9.31 -22.80
CA ASN A 199 8.11 9.51 -24.11
C ASN A 199 6.84 8.65 -24.25
N LEU A 200 6.99 7.38 -24.62
CA LEU A 200 5.84 6.47 -24.82
C LEU A 200 5.22 6.02 -23.51
N VAL A 201 6.05 5.81 -22.49
CA VAL A 201 5.64 5.57 -21.11
C VAL A 201 5.97 6.84 -20.32
N PRO A 202 5.00 7.75 -20.11
CA PRO A 202 5.30 9.06 -19.53
C PRO A 202 5.58 9.00 -18.02
N GLY A 203 5.02 8.00 -17.33
CA GLY A 203 5.18 7.82 -15.90
C GLY A 203 4.47 6.57 -15.39
N ILE A 204 4.68 6.30 -14.10
CA ILE A 204 4.03 5.24 -13.33
C ILE A 204 3.15 5.93 -12.29
N PHE A 205 1.89 5.54 -12.21
CA PHE A 205 0.97 6.04 -11.20
C PHE A 205 1.13 5.24 -9.91
N THR A 206 1.22 5.96 -8.79
CA THR A 206 1.20 5.40 -7.44
C THR A 206 -0.05 5.92 -6.74
N ASP A 207 -0.85 5.02 -6.20
CA ASP A 207 -2.22 5.29 -5.78
C ASP A 207 -2.39 5.13 -4.27
N GLU A 208 -2.71 6.24 -3.62
CA GLU A 208 -3.02 6.35 -2.20
C GLU A 208 -2.09 5.50 -1.29
N PRO A 209 -0.79 5.79 -1.22
CA PRO A 209 0.07 5.19 -0.21
C PRO A 209 -0.50 5.51 1.18
N ASN A 210 -0.74 4.46 1.97
CA ASN A 210 -1.44 4.55 3.25
C ASN A 210 -0.48 4.25 4.41
N PHE A 211 -0.74 4.84 5.57
CA PHE A 211 -0.04 4.49 6.82
C PHE A 211 -0.77 3.41 7.63
N ILE A 212 -2.08 3.30 7.45
CA ILE A 212 -2.94 2.26 8.01
C ILE A 212 -3.95 1.87 6.94
N SER A 213 -3.65 0.84 6.16
CA SER A 213 -4.54 0.35 5.10
C SER A 213 -5.18 -0.97 5.52
N HIS A 214 -6.50 -1.07 5.43
CA HIS A 214 -7.25 -2.31 5.66
C HIS A 214 -6.97 -2.94 7.04
N VAL A 215 -6.73 -2.10 8.05
CA VAL A 215 -6.64 -2.51 9.45
C VAL A 215 -7.85 -1.94 10.20
N PRO A 216 -8.73 -2.79 10.76
CA PRO A 216 -9.91 -2.32 11.48
C PRO A 216 -9.59 -1.92 12.93
N GLY A 217 -10.50 -1.16 13.54
CA GLY A 217 -10.53 -0.93 14.98
C GLY A 217 -9.63 0.21 15.48
N ASN A 218 -9.39 0.19 16.79
CA ASN A 218 -8.60 1.19 17.51
C ASN A 218 -7.12 1.01 17.23
N THR A 219 -6.65 1.56 16.11
CA THR A 219 -5.27 1.41 15.67
C THR A 219 -4.60 2.72 15.36
N LEU A 220 -3.28 2.77 15.54
CA LEU A 220 -2.41 3.90 15.22
C LEU A 220 -1.28 3.44 14.29
N PRO A 221 -0.76 4.33 13.43
CA PRO A 221 0.33 3.97 12.54
C PRO A 221 1.57 3.62 13.37
N TRP A 222 2.23 2.52 13.02
CA TRP A 222 3.43 2.08 13.75
C TRP A 222 4.41 1.37 12.83
N THR A 223 5.67 1.38 13.22
CA THR A 223 6.69 0.50 12.65
C THR A 223 7.70 0.19 13.74
N GLY A 224 8.31 -1.00 13.70
CA GLY A 224 9.37 -1.37 14.64
C GLY A 224 10.59 -0.44 14.58
N LYS A 225 10.70 0.39 13.54
CA LYS A 225 11.76 1.41 13.40
C LYS A 225 11.45 2.73 14.11
N LEU A 226 10.20 2.96 14.51
CA LEU A 226 9.77 4.25 15.06
C LEU A 226 10.46 4.59 16.39
N PRO A 227 10.62 3.67 17.37
CA PRO A 227 11.29 4.00 18.64
C PRO A 227 12.73 4.48 18.44
N ALA A 228 13.49 3.83 17.56
CA ALA A 228 14.87 4.21 17.25
C ALA A 228 14.94 5.57 16.54
N ALA A 229 14.07 5.79 15.55
CA ALA A 229 13.99 7.06 14.82
C ALA A 229 13.57 8.22 15.75
N PHE A 230 12.59 7.98 16.64
CA PHE A 230 12.11 8.94 17.62
C PHE A 230 13.22 9.35 18.59
N ARG A 231 13.90 8.37 19.20
CA ARG A 231 15.00 8.63 20.15
C ARG A 231 16.12 9.41 19.50
N LYS A 232 16.49 9.06 18.26
CA LYS A 232 17.50 9.81 17.50
C LYS A 232 17.11 11.28 17.30
N LYS A 233 15.82 11.56 17.08
CA LYS A 233 15.32 12.91 16.81
C LYS A 233 15.13 13.75 18.08
N TYR A 234 14.65 13.16 19.16
CA TYR A 234 14.20 13.90 20.35
C TYR A 234 15.04 13.66 21.62
N GLY A 235 15.94 12.67 21.61
CA GLY A 235 16.85 12.42 22.74
C GLY A 235 16.25 11.63 23.92
N TYR A 236 15.01 11.16 23.81
CA TYR A 236 14.35 10.31 24.81
C TYR A 236 13.52 9.19 24.14
N ALA A 237 13.10 8.19 24.91
CA ALA A 237 12.28 7.08 24.40
C ALA A 237 10.83 7.53 24.14
N ILE A 238 10.17 6.90 23.17
CA ILE A 238 8.73 7.15 22.90
C ILE A 238 7.81 6.44 23.91
N GLU A 239 8.35 5.43 24.59
CA GLU A 239 7.72 4.58 25.59
C GLU A 239 7.74 5.22 26.99
#